data_AF-A0A3A0D2I4-F1
#
_entry.id   AF-A0A3A0D2I4-F1
#
_cell.length_a   1.000
_cell.length_b   1.000
_cell.length_c   1.000
_cell.angle_alpha   90.00
_cell.angle_beta   90.00
_cell.angle_gamma   90.00
#
_symmetry.space_group_name_H-M   'P 1'
#
loop_
_entity.id
_entity.type
_entity.pdbx_description
1 polymer ?
#
loop_
_entity_poly.entity_id
_entity_poly.type
_entity_poly.pdbx_seq_one_letter_code
_entity_poly.pdbx_strand_id
1 'polypeptide(L)'
;MQKFPWFVCACLFVMLLPAVAPAQISESEILSLLAANDLTTARARVQEARRQSPNSALVAYYSAFLEENAETALPKFQELIKKFSSSEYAVRA
;
A
#
# COMPACT_ATOMS: atom_id res chain seq x y z
N MET A 1 -3.32 25.94 58.56
CA MET A 1 -2.27 25.81 57.53
C MET A 1 -1.87 24.34 57.44
N GLN A 2 -2.31 23.62 56.40
CA GLN A 2 -2.04 22.19 56.25
C GLN A 2 -2.06 21.75 54.77
N LYS A 3 -0.86 21.36 54.32
CA LYS A 3 -0.48 20.20 53.48
C LYS A 3 -1.14 20.00 52.10
N PHE A 4 -0.31 20.18 51.06
CA PHE A 4 -0.44 19.52 49.75
C PHE A 4 -0.44 17.99 49.89
N PRO A 5 -1.16 17.29 49.00
CA PRO A 5 -0.51 16.34 48.09
C PRO A 5 -1.07 16.54 46.66
N TRP A 6 -0.27 16.66 45.60
CA TRP A 6 0.62 15.65 45.00
C TRP A 6 -0.10 14.35 44.65
N PHE A 7 -0.79 14.33 43.51
CA PHE A 7 -1.00 13.17 42.63
C PHE A 7 -1.24 13.75 41.23
N VAL A 8 -0.18 14.03 40.47
CA VAL A 8 0.30 13.13 39.40
C VAL A 8 -0.89 12.52 38.66
N CYS A 9 -1.48 13.32 37.76
CA CYS A 9 -2.37 12.83 36.73
C CYS A 9 -1.50 12.06 35.72
N ALA A 10 -1.17 10.81 36.07
CA ALA A 10 -0.41 9.92 35.24
C ALA A 10 -1.25 9.55 34.01
N CYS A 11 -0.89 10.16 32.88
CA CYS A 11 -0.95 9.64 31.52
C CYS A 11 -1.85 8.41 31.30
N LEU A 12 -3.16 8.60 31.24
CA LEU A 12 -4.04 7.66 30.55
C LEU A 12 -4.17 8.08 29.08
N PHE A 13 -3.04 8.34 28.42
CA PHE A 13 -2.97 8.39 26.97
C PHE A 13 -2.66 6.96 26.50
N VAL A 14 -3.65 6.08 26.67
CA VAL A 14 -3.64 4.81 25.94
C VAL A 14 -3.75 5.21 24.48
N MET A 15 -2.59 5.25 23.83
CA MET A 15 -2.47 5.30 22.39
C MET A 15 -3.22 4.09 21.83
N LEU A 16 -4.52 4.26 21.56
CA LEU A 16 -5.20 3.59 20.46
C LEU A 16 -4.53 4.10 19.18
N LEU A 17 -3.30 3.63 18.93
CA LEU A 17 -2.85 3.46 17.57
C LEU A 17 -3.87 2.49 16.98
N PRO A 18 -4.67 2.90 15.97
CA PRO A 18 -5.34 1.88 15.18
C PRO A 18 -4.20 0.97 14.71
N ALA A 19 -4.26 -0.30 15.07
CA ALA A 19 -3.47 -1.30 14.40
C ALA A 19 -3.91 -1.23 12.94
N VAL A 20 -3.23 -0.39 12.16
CA VAL A 20 -3.36 -0.32 10.72
C VAL A 20 -2.85 -1.68 10.29
N ALA A 21 -3.76 -2.66 10.22
CA ALA A 21 -3.48 -3.90 9.55
C ALA A 21 -2.85 -3.50 8.21
N PRO A 22 -1.65 -3.99 7.88
CA PRO A 22 -1.06 -3.66 6.59
C PRO A 22 -2.13 -4.02 5.56
N ALA A 23 -2.59 -3.05 4.77
CA ALA A 23 -3.51 -3.30 3.67
C ALA A 23 -2.73 -4.06 2.62
N GLN A 24 -2.55 -5.34 2.90
CA GLN A 24 -1.94 -6.30 2.03
C GLN A 24 -3.00 -6.64 1.00
N ILE A 25 -2.97 -5.90 -0.10
CA ILE A 25 -3.82 -6.17 -1.24
C ILE A 25 -3.39 -7.51 -1.86
N SER A 26 -4.35 -8.39 -2.12
CA SER A 26 -4.10 -9.65 -2.81
C SER A 26 -4.23 -9.48 -4.32
N GLU A 27 -3.53 -10.30 -5.10
CA GLU A 27 -3.69 -10.31 -6.57
C GLU A 27 -5.15 -10.62 -6.97
N SER A 28 -5.79 -11.56 -6.27
CA SER A 28 -7.19 -11.92 -6.50
C SER A 28 -8.16 -10.76 -6.31
N GLU A 29 -7.92 -9.88 -5.34
CA GLU A 29 -8.73 -8.68 -5.14
C GLU A 29 -8.61 -7.73 -6.33
N ILE A 30 -7.38 -7.48 -6.80
CA ILE A 30 -7.13 -6.61 -7.95
C ILE A 30 -7.79 -7.19 -9.21
N LEU A 31 -7.55 -8.48 -9.48
CA LEU A 31 -8.13 -9.16 -10.65
C LEU A 31 -9.66 -9.16 -10.61
N SER A 32 -10.28 -9.29 -9.44
CA SER A 32 -11.73 -9.21 -9.29
C SER A 32 -12.27 -7.82 -9.66
N LEU A 33 -11.58 -6.75 -9.27
CA LEU A 33 -11.93 -5.38 -9.65
C LEU A 33 -11.75 -5.15 -11.15
N LEU A 34 -10.68 -5.68 -11.75
CA LEU A 34 -10.46 -5.61 -13.20
C LEU A 34 -11.52 -6.39 -13.98
N ALA A 35 -11.90 -7.57 -13.52
CA ALA A 35 -12.96 -8.37 -14.13
C ALA A 35 -14.33 -7.67 -14.06
N ALA A 36 -14.57 -6.88 -13.01
CA ALA A 36 -15.74 -6.02 -12.88
C ALA A 36 -15.64 -4.70 -13.66
N ASN A 37 -14.53 -4.46 -14.37
CA ASN A 37 -14.20 -3.19 -15.03
C ASN A 37 -14.17 -1.97 -14.08
N ASP A 38 -13.96 -2.19 -12.77
CA ASP A 38 -13.84 -1.13 -11.77
C ASP A 38 -12.39 -0.65 -11.64
N LEU A 39 -11.93 0.03 -12.70
CA LEU A 39 -10.55 0.52 -12.80
C LEU A 39 -10.25 1.63 -11.77
N THR A 40 -11.25 2.44 -11.41
CA THR A 40 -11.12 3.51 -10.43
C THR A 40 -10.81 2.95 -9.06
N THR A 41 -11.59 1.95 -8.60
CA THR A 41 -11.34 1.30 -7.32
C THR A 41 -10.03 0.52 -7.35
N ALA A 42 -9.73 -0.21 -8.44
CA ALA A 42 -8.47 -0.93 -8.59
C ALA A 42 -7.26 0.00 -8.40
N ARG A 43 -7.25 1.17 -9.05
CA ARG A 43 -6.19 2.17 -8.87
C ARG A 43 -6.10 2.68 -7.46
N ALA A 44 -7.22 3.05 -6.84
CA ALA A 44 -7.24 3.56 -5.48
C ALA A 44 -6.65 2.54 -4.49
N ARG A 45 -7.02 1.26 -4.63
CA ARG A 45 -6.55 0.17 -3.78
C ARG A 45 -5.06 -0.10 -3.98
N VAL A 46 -4.59 -0.15 -5.22
CA VAL A 46 -3.16 -0.32 -5.53
C VAL A 46 -2.33 0.88 -5.05
N GLN A 47 -2.82 2.11 -5.21
CA GLN A 47 -2.13 3.31 -4.74
C GLN A 47 -2.01 3.32 -3.22
N GLU A 48 -3.07 2.94 -2.51
CA GLU A 48 -3.03 2.83 -1.05
C GLU A 48 -2.05 1.73 -0.60
N ALA A 49 -2.12 0.55 -1.23
CA ALA A 49 -1.16 -0.52 -0.97
C ALA A 49 0.29 -0.10 -1.24
N ARG A 50 0.55 0.77 -2.22
CA ARG A 50 1.89 1.30 -2.52
C ARG A 50 2.42 2.19 -1.40
N ARG A 51 1.57 3.01 -0.79
CA ARG A 51 1.97 3.86 0.35
C ARG A 51 2.35 3.01 1.57
N GLN A 52 1.63 1.92 1.79
CA GLN A 52 1.82 1.06 2.96
C GLN A 52 2.92 0.01 2.75
N SER A 53 3.07 -0.50 1.52
CA SER A 53 4.02 -1.56 1.15
C SER A 53 4.80 -1.18 -0.12
N PRO A 54 5.72 -0.19 -0.06
CA PRO A 54 6.48 0.30 -1.21
C PRO A 54 7.48 -0.72 -1.80
N ASN A 55 7.69 -1.85 -1.11
CA ASN A 55 8.59 -2.93 -1.52
C ASN A 55 7.84 -4.21 -1.94
N SER A 56 6.64 -4.07 -2.51
CA SER A 56 5.87 -5.19 -3.08
C SER A 56 5.96 -5.20 -4.60
N ALA A 57 6.46 -6.31 -5.17
CA ALA A 57 6.55 -6.51 -6.62
C ALA A 57 5.16 -6.55 -7.27
N LEU A 58 4.19 -7.19 -6.60
CA LEU A 58 2.77 -7.20 -6.99
C LEU A 58 2.24 -5.77 -7.16
N VAL A 59 2.43 -4.94 -6.14
CA VAL A 59 1.91 -3.57 -6.12
C VAL A 59 2.62 -2.71 -7.17
N ALA A 60 3.94 -2.88 -7.34
CA ALA A 60 4.70 -2.18 -8.37
C ALA A 60 4.20 -2.55 -9.79
N TYR A 61 3.93 -3.83 -10.05
CA TYR A 61 3.35 -4.30 -11.30
C TYR A 61 1.97 -3.71 -11.58
N TYR A 62 1.01 -3.87 -10.67
CA TYR A 62 -0.34 -3.36 -10.90
C TYR A 62 -0.38 -1.82 -10.90
N SER A 63 0.57 -1.14 -10.23
CA SER A 63 0.70 0.31 -10.33
C SER A 63 1.19 0.77 -11.70
N ALA A 64 1.96 -0.05 -12.42
CA ALA A 64 2.39 0.24 -13.80
C ALA A 64 1.29 -0.16 -14.79
N PHE A 65 0.66 -1.31 -14.59
CA PHE A 65 -0.41 -1.84 -15.44
C PHE A 65 -1.64 -0.94 -15.50
N LEU A 66 -1.99 -0.29 -14.38
CA LEU A 66 -3.18 0.57 -14.29
C LEU A 66 -2.96 2.02 -14.73
N GLU A 67 -1.76 2.34 -15.23
CA GLU A 67 -1.49 3.64 -15.84
C GLU A 67 -2.29 3.82 -17.13
N GLU A 68 -2.83 5.02 -17.33
CA GLU A 68 -3.63 5.34 -18.52
C GLU A 68 -2.76 5.61 -19.76
N ASN A 69 -1.51 6.01 -19.56
CA ASN A 69 -0.58 6.33 -20.63
C ASN A 69 0.58 5.32 -20.67
N ALA A 70 0.82 4.75 -21.84
CA ALA A 70 1.95 3.84 -22.06
C ALA A 70 3.31 4.49 -21.76
N GLU A 71 3.47 5.80 -22.01
CA GLU A 71 4.68 6.56 -21.72
C GLU A 71 4.95 6.66 -20.21
N THR A 72 3.92 6.64 -19.37
CA THR A 72 4.07 6.64 -17.91
C THR A 72 4.18 5.21 -17.35
N ALA A 73 3.58 4.22 -18.02
CA ALA A 73 3.65 2.81 -17.64
C ALA A 73 5.05 2.21 -17.86
N LEU A 74 5.64 2.43 -19.03
CA LEU A 74 6.91 1.83 -19.45
C LEU A 74 8.05 2.05 -18.44
N PRO A 75 8.36 3.29 -17.98
CA PRO A 75 9.43 3.49 -17.01
C PRO A 75 9.15 2.79 -15.67
N LYS A 76 7.88 2.62 -15.29
CA LYS A 76 7.52 1.91 -14.05
C LYS A 76 7.75 0.40 -14.17
N PHE A 77 7.46 -0.20 -15.32
CA PHE A 77 7.81 -1.59 -15.59
C PHE A 77 9.32 -1.81 -15.60
N GLN A 78 10.10 -0.89 -16.19
CA GLN A 78 11.56 -0.95 -16.15
C GLN A 78 12.09 -0.87 -14.71
N GLU A 79 11.51 0.00 -13.87
CA GLU A 79 11.85 0.09 -12.45
C GLU A 79 11.53 -1.21 -11.70
N LEU A 80 10.35 -1.79 -11.93
CA LEU A 80 9.94 -3.09 -11.39
C LEU A 80 10.94 -4.19 -11.74
N ILE A 81 11.29 -4.33 -13.02
CA ILE A 81 12.24 -5.34 -13.51
C ILE A 81 13.61 -5.15 -12.84
N LYS A 82 14.07 -3.91 -12.71
CA LYS A 82 15.36 -3.61 -12.08
C LYS A 82 15.35 -3.92 -10.57
N LYS A 83 14.28 -3.56 -9.87
CA LYS A 83 14.20 -3.64 -8.40
C LYS A 83 13.80 -5.04 -7.90
N PHE A 84 12.99 -5.77 -8.67
CA PHE A 84 12.41 -7.06 -8.28
C PHE A 84 12.69 -8.14 -9.33
N SER A 85 13.91 -8.15 -9.89
CA SER A 85 14.31 -8.95 -11.06
C SER A 85 14.02 -10.45 -10.97
N SER A 86 13.99 -11.03 -9.78
CA SER A 86 13.68 -12.46 -9.56
C SER A 86 12.21 -12.74 -9.24
N SER A 87 11.35 -11.73 -9.21
CA SER A 87 9.93 -11.91 -8.92
C SER A 87 9.15 -12.36 -10.15
N GLU A 88 8.07 -13.13 -9.96
CA GLU A 88 7.17 -13.51 -11.05
C GLU A 88 6.60 -12.28 -11.78
N TYR A 89 6.38 -11.17 -11.06
CA TYR A 89 5.83 -9.94 -11.61
C TYR A 89 6.82 -9.19 -12.50
N ALA A 90 8.13 -9.31 -12.24
CA ALA A 90 9.15 -8.79 -13.15
C ALA A 90 9.25 -9.62 -14.44
N VAL A 91 8.93 -10.92 -14.40
CA VAL A 91 8.90 -11.77 -15.61
C VAL A 91 7.66 -11.49 -16.46
N ARG A 92 6.55 -11.07 -15.84
CA ARG A 92 5.29 -10.74 -16.53
C ARG A 92 5.29 -9.33 -17.16
N ALA A 93 6.13 -8.43 -16.67
CA ALA A 93 6.23 -7.03 -17.10
C ALA A 93 6.92 -6.87 -18.45
#